data_AF-A0A7C6UEW7-F1
#
_entry.id   AF-A0A7C6UEW7-F1
#
_cell.length_a   1.000
_cell.length_b   1.000
_cell.length_c   1.000
_cell.angle_alpha   90.00
_cell.angle_beta   90.00
_cell.angle_gamma   90.00
#
_symmetry.space_group_name_H-M   'P 1'
#
loop_
_entity.id
_entity.type
_entity.pdbx_description
1 polymer ?
#
loop_
_entity_poly.entity_id
_entity_poly.type
_entity_poly.pdbx_seq_one_letter_code
_entity_poly.pdbx_strand_id
1 'polypeptide(L)'
;MNASDDYKRFHIAKKFVPVPPGTPGFQLRSLFCDPEKRECRLLILGEDYTDVRQTAASYKEETGTAIGVRARGKSLEFSIQASDFDAGLWGANGNALSAFMAFACCIPFAGEEIREFFLFYNNHIIEPAVEGSAPKNKPLFDGTAFKESALWRVASVEATPEAGRIALEIRMAPPLGDEDLFESAMPLLHRYDMGLLKISD
;
A
#
# COMPACT_ATOMS: atom_id res chain seq x y z
N MET A 1 -14.20 18.01 -27.11
CA MET A 1 -14.17 18.49 -25.71
C MET A 1 -13.49 17.40 -24.90
N ASN A 2 -12.28 17.66 -24.41
CA ASN A 2 -11.58 16.72 -23.54
C ASN A 2 -12.34 16.72 -22.21
N ALA A 3 -12.97 15.61 -21.86
CA ALA A 3 -13.32 15.37 -20.47
C ALA A 3 -11.99 15.27 -19.74
N SER A 4 -11.59 16.30 -18.99
CA SER A 4 -10.63 16.08 -17.93
C SER A 4 -11.30 15.09 -16.99
N ASP A 5 -10.78 13.87 -16.92
CA ASP A 5 -11.15 12.97 -15.83
C ASP A 5 -10.74 13.67 -14.53
N ASP A 6 -11.71 14.25 -13.82
CA ASP A 6 -11.50 14.95 -12.55
C ASP A 6 -11.17 13.91 -11.48
N TYR A 7 -9.88 13.59 -11.36
CA TYR A 7 -9.35 12.79 -10.27
C TYR A 7 -8.99 13.71 -9.11
N LYS A 8 -9.54 13.43 -7.92
CA LYS A 8 -9.02 14.01 -6.69
C LYS A 8 -7.84 13.20 -6.19
N ARG A 9 -6.76 13.88 -5.80
CA ARG A 9 -5.55 13.26 -5.28
C ARG A 9 -5.37 13.52 -3.79
N PHE A 10 -5.11 12.46 -3.04
CA PHE A 10 -4.87 12.53 -1.61
C PHE A 10 -3.67 11.68 -1.19
N HIS A 11 -3.03 12.09 -0.11
CA HIS A 11 -2.08 11.26 0.61
C HIS A 11 -2.65 10.82 1.95
N ILE A 12 -2.57 9.54 2.24
CA ILE A 12 -2.63 9.04 3.61
C ILE A 12 -1.20 9.00 4.13
N ALA A 13 -0.96 9.56 5.31
CA ALA A 13 0.36 9.57 5.92
C ALA A 13 0.32 9.06 7.35
N LYS A 14 1.34 8.27 7.73
CA LYS A 14 1.61 7.85 9.10
C LYS A 14 3.05 8.23 9.44
N LYS A 15 3.27 8.90 10.58
CA LYS A 15 4.62 9.07 11.13
C LYS A 15 5.00 7.79 11.87
N PHE A 16 6.28 7.44 11.82
CA PHE A 16 6.83 6.32 12.54
C PHE A 16 7.65 6.80 13.74
N VAL A 17 7.45 6.15 14.87
CA VAL A 17 8.31 6.26 16.05
C VAL A 17 9.65 5.64 15.72
N PRO A 18 10.78 6.34 16.00
CA PRO A 18 12.10 5.79 15.78
C PRO A 18 12.28 4.44 16.49
N VAL A 19 12.71 3.43 15.75
CA VAL A 19 12.93 2.09 16.30
C VAL A 19 14.25 2.08 17.09
N PRO A 20 14.24 1.72 18.38
CA PRO A 20 15.46 1.67 19.19
C PRO A 20 16.47 0.65 18.65
N PRO A 21 17.79 0.91 18.78
CA PRO A 21 18.82 -0.07 18.48
C PRO A 21 18.60 -1.37 19.27
N GLY A 22 18.81 -2.52 18.62
CA GLY A 22 18.65 -3.83 19.24
C GLY A 22 17.20 -4.33 19.37
N THR A 23 16.21 -3.56 18.90
CA THR A 23 14.82 -4.05 18.82
C THR A 23 14.75 -5.24 17.86
N PRO A 24 14.20 -6.40 18.28
CA PRO A 24 14.11 -7.59 17.43
C PRO A 24 13.33 -7.34 16.14
N GLY A 25 13.82 -7.90 15.03
CA GLY A 25 13.19 -7.79 13.71
C GLY A 25 13.99 -6.92 12.73
N PHE A 26 13.47 -6.81 11.51
CA PHE A 26 14.12 -6.06 10.45
C PHE A 26 13.81 -4.57 10.54
N GLN A 27 14.82 -3.75 10.31
CA GLN A 27 14.69 -2.32 10.17
C GLN A 27 14.26 -1.99 8.74
N LEU A 28 13.17 -1.24 8.59
CA LEU A 28 12.82 -0.66 7.29
C LEU A 28 13.90 0.34 6.88
N ARG A 29 14.37 0.28 5.63
CA ARG A 29 15.26 1.29 5.05
C ARG A 29 14.52 2.16 4.05
N SER A 30 13.72 1.54 3.20
CA SER A 30 12.84 2.24 2.27
C SER A 30 11.82 1.29 1.66
N LEU A 31 10.63 1.80 1.35
CA LEU A 31 9.66 1.21 0.46
C LEU A 31 9.38 2.24 -0.64
N PHE A 32 9.35 1.79 -1.89
CA PHE A 32 8.87 2.58 -3.01
C PHE A 32 8.11 1.67 -3.95
N CYS A 33 6.85 1.98 -4.17
CA CYS A 33 5.98 1.27 -5.08
C CYS A 33 5.21 2.28 -5.94
N ASP A 34 5.27 2.12 -7.26
CA ASP A 34 4.65 2.98 -8.25
C ASP A 34 4.12 2.07 -9.38
N PRO A 35 2.80 1.81 -9.42
CA PRO A 35 2.19 0.97 -10.43
C PRO A 35 2.35 1.51 -11.86
N GLU A 36 2.39 2.83 -12.06
CA GLU A 36 2.58 3.41 -13.39
C GLU A 36 3.99 3.17 -13.92
N LYS A 37 4.99 3.26 -13.03
CA LYS A 37 6.38 2.90 -13.34
C LYS A 37 6.65 1.39 -13.31
N ARG A 38 5.67 0.59 -12.89
CA ARG A 38 5.81 -0.88 -12.72
C ARG A 38 6.99 -1.25 -11.83
N GLU A 39 7.14 -0.52 -10.74
CA GLU A 39 8.26 -0.69 -9.82
C GLU A 39 7.75 -0.80 -8.39
N CYS A 40 8.09 -1.91 -7.72
CA CYS A 40 7.98 -2.06 -6.27
C CYS A 40 9.31 -2.51 -5.72
N ARG A 41 9.83 -1.80 -4.72
CA ARG A 41 11.07 -2.11 -4.03
C ARG A 41 10.93 -1.89 -2.54
N LEU A 42 11.39 -2.88 -1.77
CA LEU A 42 11.47 -2.82 -0.32
C LEU A 42 12.90 -3.14 0.09
N LEU A 43 13.51 -2.23 0.84
CA LEU A 43 14.85 -2.39 1.38
C LEU A 43 14.76 -2.53 2.88
N ILE A 44 15.36 -3.59 3.42
CA ILE A 44 15.42 -3.86 4.85
C ILE A 44 16.87 -4.04 5.32
N LEU A 45 17.09 -3.83 6.62
CA LEU A 45 18.35 -4.06 7.29
C LEU A 45 18.13 -5.01 8.49
N GLY A 46 18.95 -6.04 8.59
CA GLY A 46 18.99 -7.00 9.68
C GLY A 46 20.33 -7.72 9.76
N GLU A 47 20.47 -8.63 10.71
CA GLU A 47 21.71 -9.39 10.93
C GLU A 47 21.74 -10.69 10.13
N ASP A 48 20.61 -11.39 10.07
CA ASP A 48 20.42 -12.62 9.31
C ASP A 48 19.20 -12.48 8.39
N TYR A 49 19.34 -12.92 7.15
CA TYR A 49 18.33 -12.84 6.11
C TYR A 49 17.79 -14.21 5.69
N THR A 50 18.24 -15.30 6.32
CA THR A 50 17.90 -16.67 5.93
C THR A 50 16.39 -16.89 5.91
N ASP A 51 15.70 -16.53 6.99
CA ASP A 51 14.25 -16.73 7.11
C ASP A 51 13.47 -15.91 6.10
N VAL A 52 13.78 -14.63 5.92
CA VAL A 52 13.05 -13.75 4.97
C VAL A 52 13.31 -14.10 3.51
N ARG A 53 14.48 -14.69 3.19
CA ARG A 53 14.73 -15.28 1.87
C ARG A 53 13.84 -16.50 1.65
N GLN A 54 13.68 -17.34 2.66
CA GLN A 54 12.78 -18.48 2.61
C GLN A 54 11.32 -18.02 2.49
N THR A 55 10.90 -16.99 3.24
CA THR A 55 9.58 -16.37 3.11
C THR A 55 9.31 -15.91 1.68
N ALA A 56 10.26 -15.24 1.02
CA ALA A 56 10.11 -14.82 -0.37
C ALA A 56 9.98 -16.00 -1.35
N ALA A 57 10.71 -17.11 -1.09
CA ALA A 57 10.60 -18.32 -1.90
C ALA A 57 9.24 -19.00 -1.72
N SER A 58 8.79 -19.19 -0.47
CA SER A 58 7.49 -19.79 -0.15
C SER A 58 6.31 -18.93 -0.61
N TYR A 59 6.44 -17.60 -0.58
CA TYR A 59 5.40 -16.69 -1.07
C TYR A 59 5.04 -16.96 -2.54
N LYS A 60 6.04 -17.29 -3.37
CA LYS A 60 5.82 -17.66 -4.77
C LYS A 60 5.05 -18.96 -4.91
N GLU A 61 5.36 -19.96 -4.07
CA GLU A 61 4.66 -21.25 -4.08
C GLU A 61 3.20 -21.10 -3.65
N GLU A 62 2.94 -20.23 -2.67
CA GLU A 62 1.60 -20.01 -2.10
C GLU A 62 0.71 -19.12 -3.00
N THR A 63 1.29 -18.09 -3.63
CA THR A 63 0.52 -17.03 -4.31
C THR A 63 0.73 -16.98 -5.81
N GLY A 64 1.73 -17.70 -6.34
CA GLY A 64 2.17 -17.60 -7.73
C GLY A 64 3.00 -16.35 -8.04
N THR A 65 3.15 -15.41 -7.10
CA THR A 65 3.86 -14.14 -7.31
C THR A 65 5.35 -14.26 -6.97
N ALA A 66 6.23 -13.98 -7.94
CA ALA A 66 7.67 -14.08 -7.73
C ALA A 66 8.24 -12.79 -7.10
N ILE A 67 8.82 -12.91 -5.91
CA ILE A 67 9.56 -11.81 -5.27
C ILE A 67 11.04 -11.94 -5.61
N GLY A 68 11.56 -10.98 -6.35
CA GLY A 68 13.00 -10.82 -6.58
C GLY A 68 13.72 -10.47 -5.28
N VAL A 69 14.87 -11.09 -5.04
CA VAL A 69 15.67 -10.87 -3.84
C VAL A 69 17.10 -10.54 -4.22
N ARG A 70 17.62 -9.38 -3.76
CA ARG A 70 18.96 -8.92 -4.09
C ARG A 70 19.68 -8.35 -2.86
N ALA A 71 20.92 -8.77 -2.62
CA ALA A 71 21.75 -8.13 -1.61
C ALA A 71 22.21 -6.73 -2.09
N ARG A 72 22.12 -5.73 -1.22
CA ARG A 72 22.51 -4.35 -1.49
C ARG A 72 23.31 -3.80 -0.33
N GLY A 73 24.62 -4.02 -0.36
CA GLY A 73 25.50 -3.69 0.76
C GLY A 73 25.13 -4.52 1.99
N LYS A 74 24.84 -3.84 3.11
CA LYS A 74 24.36 -4.48 4.35
C LYS A 74 22.86 -4.78 4.35
N SER A 75 22.13 -4.30 3.35
CA SER A 75 20.68 -4.42 3.25
C SER A 75 20.25 -5.54 2.29
N LEU A 76 19.02 -5.99 2.45
CA LEU A 76 18.35 -6.88 1.52
C LEU A 76 17.22 -6.13 0.81
N GLU A 77 17.23 -6.20 -0.52
CA GLU A 77 16.22 -5.61 -1.39
C GLU A 77 15.29 -6.71 -1.89
N PHE A 78 13.98 -6.45 -1.77
CA PHE A 78 12.91 -7.21 -2.39
C PHE A 78 12.28 -6.37 -3.50
N SER A 79 11.90 -7.00 -4.60
CA SER A 79 11.24 -6.33 -5.72
C SER A 79 10.29 -7.25 -6.45
N ILE A 80 9.29 -6.70 -7.12
CA ILE A 80 8.46 -7.46 -8.07
C ILE A 80 8.91 -7.18 -9.51
N GLN A 81 8.68 -8.11 -10.44
CA GLN A 81 9.07 -7.90 -11.84
C GLN A 81 8.04 -7.03 -12.57
N ALA A 82 8.50 -6.23 -13.53
CA ALA A 82 7.63 -5.35 -14.31
C ALA A 82 6.53 -6.10 -15.08
N SER A 83 6.78 -7.37 -15.45
CA SER A 83 5.81 -8.26 -16.10
C SER A 83 4.61 -8.61 -15.21
N ASP A 84 4.77 -8.53 -13.90
CA ASP A 84 3.71 -8.88 -12.95
C ASP A 84 2.67 -7.74 -12.81
N PHE A 85 2.98 -6.54 -13.32
CA PHE A 85 2.05 -5.39 -13.38
C PHE A 85 1.11 -5.42 -14.59
N ASP A 86 1.28 -6.34 -15.55
CA ASP A 86 0.46 -6.38 -16.77
C ASP A 86 -0.97 -6.91 -16.56
N ALA A 87 -1.33 -7.30 -15.33
CA ALA A 87 -2.67 -7.73 -14.97
C ALA A 87 -3.64 -6.55 -14.75
N GLY A 88 -4.11 -5.96 -15.86
CA GLY A 88 -5.40 -5.27 -15.94
C GLY A 88 -5.48 -3.87 -15.30
N LEU A 89 -5.56 -2.86 -16.17
CA LEU A 89 -6.13 -1.56 -15.84
C LEU A 89 -7.52 -1.78 -15.22
N TRP A 90 -7.68 -1.42 -13.94
CA TRP A 90 -8.93 -1.41 -13.18
C TRP A 90 -9.55 -2.80 -12.91
N GLY A 91 -9.31 -3.30 -11.70
CA GLY A 91 -10.32 -4.05 -10.96
C GLY A 91 -10.43 -5.57 -11.14
N ALA A 92 -9.60 -6.25 -11.95
CA ALA A 92 -9.89 -7.66 -12.24
C ALA A 92 -8.89 -8.72 -11.76
N ASN A 93 -7.66 -8.38 -11.35
CA ASN A 93 -6.75 -9.34 -10.69
C ASN A 93 -5.69 -8.60 -9.88
N GLY A 94 -5.31 -9.15 -8.73
CA GLY A 94 -4.43 -8.55 -7.75
C GLY A 94 -3.26 -7.76 -8.33
N ASN A 95 -3.36 -6.43 -8.22
CA ASN A 95 -2.30 -5.47 -8.52
C ASN A 95 -0.99 -5.98 -7.90
N ALA A 96 0.08 -6.08 -8.70
CA ALA A 96 1.44 -6.41 -8.23
C ALA A 96 1.81 -5.63 -6.96
N LEU A 97 1.33 -4.39 -6.82
CA LEU A 97 1.41 -3.62 -5.60
C LEU A 97 0.77 -4.33 -4.40
N SER A 98 -0.50 -4.74 -4.49
CA SER A 98 -1.22 -5.42 -3.40
C SER A 98 -0.57 -6.75 -3.01
N ALA A 99 -0.09 -7.53 -3.98
CA ALA A 99 0.70 -8.73 -3.68
C ALA A 99 2.01 -8.38 -2.96
N PHE A 100 2.73 -7.36 -3.43
CA PHE A 100 3.97 -6.92 -2.79
C PHE A 100 3.74 -6.36 -1.37
N MET A 101 2.64 -5.65 -1.15
CA MET A 101 2.25 -5.15 0.17
C MET A 101 1.79 -6.28 1.09
N ALA A 102 1.16 -7.33 0.57
CA ALA A 102 0.83 -8.54 1.33
C ALA A 102 2.10 -9.30 1.73
N PHE A 103 3.07 -9.43 0.81
CA PHE A 103 4.39 -9.98 1.13
C PHE A 103 5.11 -9.15 2.21
N ALA A 104 5.04 -7.82 2.15
CA ALA A 104 5.64 -6.95 3.16
C ALA A 104 5.10 -7.22 4.58
N CYS A 105 3.82 -7.59 4.73
CA CYS A 105 3.24 -8.01 6.01
C CYS A 105 3.86 -9.31 6.58
N CYS A 106 4.50 -10.13 5.75
CA CYS A 106 5.17 -11.36 6.19
C CYS A 106 6.57 -11.08 6.78
N ILE A 107 7.10 -9.86 6.63
CA ILE A 107 8.41 -9.50 7.16
C ILE A 107 8.27 -9.10 8.63
N PRO A 108 9.04 -9.70 9.55
CA PRO A 108 8.98 -9.35 10.96
C PRO A 108 9.74 -8.03 11.21
N PHE A 109 9.09 -6.89 10.92
CA PHE A 109 9.66 -5.57 11.17
C PHE A 109 9.76 -5.25 12.65
N ALA A 110 10.85 -4.57 13.03
CA ALA A 110 11.09 -4.16 14.41
C ALA A 110 10.18 -3.03 14.90
N GLY A 111 9.68 -2.17 13.99
CA GLY A 111 8.76 -1.07 14.35
C GLY A 111 7.30 -1.50 14.32
N GLU A 112 6.57 -1.32 15.42
CA GLU A 112 5.13 -1.59 15.50
C GLU A 112 4.32 -0.75 14.51
N GLU A 113 4.57 0.55 14.47
CA GLU A 113 3.86 1.46 13.56
C GLU A 113 4.12 1.17 12.07
N ILE A 114 5.28 0.60 11.74
CA ILE A 114 5.60 0.11 10.39
C ILE A 114 4.74 -1.11 10.07
N ARG A 115 4.61 -2.06 11.00
CA ARG A 115 3.72 -3.23 10.84
C ARG A 115 2.26 -2.79 10.69
N GLU A 116 1.81 -1.85 11.52
CA GLU A 116 0.47 -1.27 11.42
C GLU A 116 0.22 -0.60 10.07
N PHE A 117 1.21 0.10 9.51
CA PHE A 117 1.09 0.72 8.19
C PHE A 117 0.83 -0.31 7.09
N PHE A 118 1.59 -1.40 7.06
CA PHE A 118 1.37 -2.49 6.10
C PHE A 118 0.04 -3.20 6.33
N LEU A 119 -0.35 -3.43 7.59
CA LEU A 119 -1.64 -4.02 7.94
C LEU A 119 -2.81 -3.12 7.53
N PHE A 120 -2.70 -1.82 7.74
CA PHE A 120 -3.70 -0.84 7.30
C PHE A 120 -3.89 -0.89 5.78
N TYR A 121 -2.79 -0.89 5.02
CA TYR A 121 -2.84 -1.03 3.56
C TYR A 121 -3.63 -2.30 3.19
N ASN A 122 -3.20 -3.46 3.66
CA ASN A 122 -3.80 -4.74 3.26
C ASN A 122 -5.26 -4.90 3.70
N ASN A 123 -5.68 -4.25 4.78
CA ASN A 123 -7.02 -4.40 5.33
C ASN A 123 -8.02 -3.36 4.84
N HIS A 124 -7.56 -2.15 4.52
CA HIS A 124 -8.45 -1.00 4.29
C HIS A 124 -8.26 -0.36 2.92
N ILE A 125 -7.09 -0.56 2.31
CA ILE A 125 -6.79 -0.07 0.97
C ILE A 125 -7.12 -1.19 -0.03
N ILE A 126 -8.43 -1.39 -0.20
CA ILE A 126 -8.98 -2.39 -1.12
C ILE A 126 -9.47 -1.65 -2.36
N GLU A 127 -8.68 -1.70 -3.45
CA GLU A 127 -9.15 -1.23 -4.74
C GLU A 127 -10.46 -1.94 -5.08
N PRO A 128 -11.52 -1.22 -5.50
CA PRO A 128 -12.78 -1.84 -5.88
C PRO A 128 -12.51 -2.78 -7.07
N ALA A 129 -12.41 -4.07 -6.78
CA ALA A 129 -12.48 -5.11 -7.78
C ALA A 129 -13.90 -5.10 -8.40
N VAL A 130 -14.02 -5.53 -9.66
CA VAL A 130 -15.27 -5.60 -10.43
C VAL A 130 -16.48 -5.95 -9.55
N GLU A 131 -17.60 -5.26 -9.78
CA GLU A 131 -18.90 -5.45 -9.11
C GLU A 131 -19.11 -6.89 -8.60
N GLY A 132 -19.29 -7.05 -7.29
CA GLY A 132 -19.75 -8.32 -6.69
C GLY A 132 -18.78 -9.02 -5.73
N SER A 133 -17.57 -8.51 -5.48
CA SER A 133 -16.73 -9.01 -4.37
C SER A 133 -16.81 -8.09 -3.16
N ALA A 134 -17.40 -8.57 -2.07
CA ALA A 134 -17.41 -7.84 -0.81
C ALA A 134 -15.99 -7.88 -0.20
N PRO A 135 -15.40 -6.73 0.19
CA PRO A 135 -14.13 -6.73 0.89
C PRO A 135 -14.25 -7.51 2.21
N LYS A 136 -13.22 -8.29 2.57
CA LYS A 136 -13.18 -9.02 3.85
C LYS A 136 -13.20 -8.10 5.08
N ASN A 137 -12.80 -6.85 4.90
CA ASN A 137 -12.63 -5.84 5.95
C ASN A 137 -13.33 -4.52 5.56
N LYS A 138 -13.53 -3.63 6.54
CA LYS A 138 -14.14 -2.32 6.30
C LYS A 138 -13.27 -1.49 5.33
N PRO A 139 -13.78 -1.02 4.19
CA PRO A 139 -13.02 -0.19 3.26
C PRO A 139 -12.69 1.18 3.88
N LEU A 140 -11.65 1.84 3.36
CA LEU A 140 -11.28 3.20 3.76
C LEU A 140 -12.45 4.20 3.63
N PHE A 141 -13.10 4.18 2.47
CA PHE A 141 -14.29 4.97 2.21
C PHE A 141 -15.52 4.06 2.36
N ASP A 142 -16.42 4.42 3.25
CA ASP A 142 -17.68 3.71 3.51
C ASP A 142 -18.86 4.68 3.40
N GLY A 143 -20.04 4.12 3.12
CA GLY A 143 -21.26 4.87 2.78
C GLY A 143 -21.79 4.58 1.38
N THR A 144 -23.10 4.73 1.19
CA THR A 144 -23.81 4.37 -0.04
C THR A 144 -23.25 5.13 -1.26
N ALA A 145 -22.96 6.42 -1.10
CA ALA A 145 -22.39 7.25 -2.16
C ALA A 145 -21.01 6.76 -2.66
N PHE A 146 -20.16 6.26 -1.76
CA PHE A 146 -18.84 5.73 -2.15
C PHE A 146 -18.95 4.35 -2.80
N LYS A 147 -19.88 3.51 -2.34
CA LYS A 147 -20.10 2.17 -2.90
C LYS A 147 -20.60 2.19 -4.33
N GLU A 148 -21.43 3.16 -4.68
CA GLU A 148 -22.10 3.22 -5.98
C GLU A 148 -21.37 4.10 -7.01
N SER A 149 -20.51 5.02 -6.56
CA SER A 149 -20.01 6.10 -7.41
C SER A 149 -18.51 6.36 -7.34
N ALA A 150 -17.76 5.74 -6.40
CA ALA A 150 -16.34 5.99 -6.26
C ALA A 150 -15.49 4.87 -6.88
N LEU A 151 -14.62 5.26 -7.82
CA LEU A 151 -13.53 4.43 -8.31
C LEU A 151 -12.22 5.05 -7.82
N TRP A 152 -11.37 4.25 -7.20
CA TRP A 152 -10.09 4.75 -6.72
C TRP A 152 -8.98 3.75 -6.94
N ARG A 153 -7.77 4.28 -7.10
CA ARG A 153 -6.54 3.49 -7.28
C ARG A 153 -5.43 4.04 -6.40
N VAL A 154 -4.47 3.19 -6.08
CA VAL A 154 -3.22 3.63 -5.45
C VAL A 154 -2.25 4.09 -6.54
N ALA A 155 -1.85 5.36 -6.49
CA ALA A 155 -0.86 5.92 -7.40
C ALA A 155 0.58 5.60 -6.98
N SER A 156 0.86 5.62 -5.66
CA SER A 156 2.13 5.16 -5.12
C SER A 156 2.03 4.81 -3.64
N VAL A 157 3.00 4.01 -3.18
CA VAL A 157 3.23 3.75 -1.75
C VAL A 157 4.70 3.97 -1.47
N GLU A 158 4.97 4.77 -0.45
CA GLU A 158 6.33 5.12 -0.05
C GLU A 158 6.46 4.96 1.46
N ALA A 159 7.61 4.48 1.91
CA ALA A 159 7.92 4.51 3.33
C ALA A 159 9.42 4.66 3.57
N THR A 160 9.78 5.40 4.60
CA THR A 160 11.14 5.52 5.13
C THR A 160 11.12 5.07 6.59
N PRO A 161 12.25 5.04 7.31
CA PRO A 161 12.23 4.77 8.75
C PRO A 161 11.37 5.77 9.56
N GLU A 162 11.10 6.96 9.02
CA GLU A 162 10.43 8.06 9.73
C GLU A 162 8.94 8.20 9.40
N ALA A 163 8.48 7.76 8.23
CA ALA A 163 7.08 7.89 7.83
C ALA A 163 6.69 6.97 6.65
N GLY A 164 5.40 6.66 6.56
CA GLY A 164 4.76 6.00 5.43
C GLY A 164 3.75 6.92 4.75
N ARG A 165 3.60 6.79 3.43
CA ARG A 165 2.69 7.56 2.58
C ARG A 165 2.03 6.65 1.55
N ILE A 166 0.72 6.80 1.38
CA ILE A 166 -0.06 6.15 0.32
C ILE A 166 -0.72 7.25 -0.50
N ALA A 167 -0.40 7.33 -1.78
CA ALA A 167 -1.03 8.26 -2.72
C ALA A 167 -2.23 7.59 -3.38
N LEU A 168 -3.40 8.22 -3.25
CA LEU A 168 -4.65 7.76 -3.82
C LEU A 168 -5.15 8.73 -4.88
N GLU A 169 -5.65 8.17 -5.96
CA GLU A 169 -6.44 8.89 -6.97
C GLU A 169 -7.87 8.38 -6.93
N ILE A 170 -8.82 9.30 -6.77
CA ILE A 170 -10.22 8.99 -6.57
C ILE A 170 -11.02 9.73 -7.64
N ARG A 171 -11.83 8.97 -8.38
CA ARG A 171 -12.82 9.49 -9.34
C ARG A 171 -14.21 9.17 -8.83
N MET A 172 -15.09 10.16 -8.85
CA MET A 172 -16.45 10.04 -8.35
C MET A 172 -17.46 10.66 -9.31
N ALA A 173 -18.58 9.97 -9.53
CA ALA A 173 -19.67 10.44 -10.39
C ALA A 173 -21.05 10.18 -9.75
N PRO A 174 -21.75 11.22 -9.23
CA PRO A 174 -21.38 12.64 -9.23
C PRO A 174 -20.21 12.96 -8.26
N PRO A 175 -19.50 14.08 -8.45
CA PRO A 175 -18.46 14.51 -7.50
C PRO A 175 -19.06 14.80 -6.11
N LEU A 176 -18.47 14.28 -5.04
CA LEU A 176 -18.76 14.73 -3.66
C LEU A 176 -17.82 15.87 -3.25
N GLY A 177 -18.19 16.58 -2.19
CA GLY A 177 -17.33 17.58 -1.56
C GLY A 177 -16.06 16.94 -0.99
N ASP A 178 -15.05 17.77 -0.73
CA ASP A 178 -13.89 17.30 0.03
C ASP A 178 -14.31 16.89 1.44
N GLU A 179 -15.18 17.68 2.08
CA GLU A 179 -15.69 17.42 3.44
C GLU A 179 -16.29 16.01 3.58
N ASP A 180 -17.16 15.58 2.65
CA ASP A 180 -17.75 14.24 2.66
C ASP A 180 -16.68 13.13 2.60
N LEU A 181 -15.61 13.36 1.84
CA LEU A 181 -14.49 12.42 1.69
C LEU A 181 -13.64 12.35 2.95
N PHE A 182 -13.36 13.49 3.58
CA PHE A 182 -12.70 13.54 4.88
C PHE A 182 -13.56 12.87 5.95
N GLU A 183 -14.86 13.21 6.05
CA GLU A 183 -15.76 12.64 7.05
C GLU A 183 -15.89 11.11 6.94
N SER A 184 -15.87 10.57 5.72
CA SER A 184 -15.90 9.11 5.51
C SER A 184 -14.61 8.42 5.97
N ALA A 185 -13.44 8.97 5.64
CA ALA A 185 -12.15 8.31 5.90
C ALA A 185 -11.59 8.54 7.31
N MET A 186 -11.75 9.75 7.86
CA MET A 186 -11.10 10.17 9.10
C MET A 186 -11.39 9.27 10.32
N PRO A 187 -12.61 8.74 10.54
CA PRO A 187 -12.87 7.82 11.65
C PRO A 187 -11.98 6.56 11.62
N LEU A 188 -11.66 6.06 10.43
CA LEU A 188 -10.76 4.91 10.28
C LEU A 188 -9.30 5.34 10.42
N LEU A 189 -8.91 6.44 9.77
CA LEU A 189 -7.54 6.94 9.81
C LEU A 189 -7.09 7.29 11.24
N HIS A 190 -7.97 7.90 12.05
CA HIS A 190 -7.69 8.19 13.45
C HIS A 190 -7.40 6.95 14.29
N ARG A 191 -8.01 5.80 13.99
CA ARG A 191 -7.73 4.55 14.72
C ARG A 191 -6.31 4.00 14.47
N TYR A 192 -5.68 4.43 13.39
CA TYR A 192 -4.33 4.00 12.99
C TYR A 192 -3.31 5.14 13.15
N ASP A 193 -3.68 6.24 13.81
CA ASP A 193 -2.89 7.47 13.92
C ASP A 193 -2.39 7.99 12.57
N MET A 194 -3.26 7.91 11.55
CA MET A 194 -2.98 8.38 10.20
C MET A 194 -3.72 9.68 9.89
N GLY A 195 -3.13 10.50 9.02
CA GLY A 195 -3.74 11.71 8.49
C GLY A 195 -4.07 11.59 7.00
N LEU A 196 -5.05 12.37 6.56
CA LEU A 196 -5.37 12.58 5.14
C LEU A 196 -4.92 13.97 4.71
N LEU A 197 -4.18 14.07 3.61
CA LEU A 197 -3.68 15.32 3.05
C LEU A 197 -4.18 15.44 1.62
N LYS A 198 -4.93 16.51 1.31
CA LYS A 198 -5.27 16.84 -0.07
C LYS A 198 -4.04 17.37 -0.79
N ILE A 199 -3.76 16.85 -1.98
CA ILE A 199 -2.77 17.45 -2.86
C ILE A 199 -3.49 18.57 -3.61
N SER A 200 -3.03 19.81 -3.41
CA SER A 200 -3.50 20.93 -4.24
C SER A 200 -2.77 20.83 -5.58
N ASP A 201 -3.51 20.88 -6.69
CA ASP A 201 -2.93 21.07 -8.02
C ASP A 201 -2.38 22.51 -8.17
#